data_AF-F0Z8H7-F1
#
_entry.id   AF-F0Z8H7-F1
#
_cell.length_a   1.000
_cell.length_b   1.000
_cell.length_c   1.000
_cell.angle_alpha   90.00
_cell.angle_beta   90.00
_cell.angle_gamma   90.00
#
_symmetry.space_group_name_H-M   'P 1'
#
loop_
_entity.id
_entity.type
_entity.pdbx_description
1 polymer ?
#
loop_
_entity_poly.entity_id
_entity_poly.type
_entity_poly.pdbx_seq_one_letter_code
_entity_poly.pdbx_strand_id
1 'polypeptide(L)'
;MSEEEIKNQSIDSLKEEIDLHDNKNKKYIPKESYNAVSFDYSKEDEKAKNAHLPKKFTKENNIDNHYIDPTENLTPQQKKIYELRKKLENSKNSIYKTVVDEHKRIHQGAQDEIDEKRKIYKEKVKQEEEEMKKQGLDPEKEKLRNIVADDIKTKKKTGKKYDKDSYTDEHVYKSYKKRVKEMESFHNSEHFKPVVSDSSESLETVEYGKSSVVPRGNINAMKQELLKNQEQRNSFKRKGINDEEDVNYVNESNRIYNKKVSRAYDKYTLETRQNLERGTAL
;
A
#
# COMPACT_ATOMS: atom_id res chain seq x y z
N MET A 1 -2.36 26.85 2.17
CA MET A 1 -1.26 27.76 2.58
C MET A 1 -0.68 28.40 1.33
N SER A 2 -0.01 29.56 1.41
CA SER A 2 0.72 30.07 0.23
C SER A 2 1.95 29.19 -0.06
N GLU A 3 2.34 29.04 -1.34
CA GLU A 3 3.52 28.23 -1.71
C GLU A 3 4.80 28.69 -0.98
N GLU A 4 4.91 29.98 -0.69
CA GLU A 4 6.01 30.59 0.06
C GLU A 4 6.06 30.14 1.53
N GLU A 5 4.90 29.98 2.17
CA GLU A 5 4.80 29.49 3.55
C GLU A 5 5.28 28.04 3.65
N ILE A 6 4.92 27.18 2.69
CA ILE A 6 5.34 25.78 2.65
C ILE A 6 6.85 25.67 2.44
N LYS A 7 7.41 26.53 1.59
CA LYS A 7 8.85 26.56 1.29
C LYS A 7 9.69 26.95 2.51
N ASN A 8 9.14 27.71 3.46
CA ASN A 8 9.84 28.15 4.66
C ASN A 8 9.78 27.15 5.84
N GLN A 9 8.98 26.08 5.74
CA GLN A 9 8.87 25.06 6.80
C GLN A 9 10.16 24.21 6.96
N SER A 10 10.45 23.73 8.17
CA SER A 10 11.56 22.80 8.40
C SER A 10 11.32 21.43 7.73
N ILE A 11 12.39 20.69 7.45
CA ILE A 11 12.33 19.31 6.91
C ILE A 11 11.52 18.41 7.84
N ASP A 12 11.71 18.54 9.16
CA ASP A 12 11.01 17.74 10.16
C ASP A 12 9.52 18.07 10.27
N SER A 13 9.15 19.35 10.18
CA SER A 13 7.74 19.77 10.17
C SER A 13 7.01 19.29 8.91
N LEU A 14 7.67 19.35 7.75
CA LEU A 14 7.11 18.82 6.50
C LEU A 14 6.88 17.31 6.60
N LYS A 15 7.83 16.58 7.21
CA LYS A 15 7.73 15.14 7.42
C LYS A 15 6.58 14.77 8.36
N GLU A 16 6.44 15.47 9.48
CA GLU A 16 5.36 15.23 10.45
C GLU A 16 3.99 15.48 9.83
N GLU A 17 3.82 16.55 9.06
CA GLU A 17 2.56 16.86 8.38
C GLU A 17 2.18 15.79 7.33
N ILE A 18 3.16 15.28 6.56
CA ILE A 18 2.96 14.19 5.61
C ILE A 18 2.54 12.90 6.34
N ASP A 19 3.24 12.55 7.43
CA ASP A 19 2.96 11.35 8.21
C ASP A 19 1.58 11.41 8.89
N LEU A 20 1.18 12.59 9.38
CA LEU A 20 -0.15 12.83 9.96
C LEU A 20 -1.26 12.65 8.92
N HIS A 21 -1.07 13.16 7.70
CA HIS A 21 -2.04 12.96 6.63
C HIS A 21 -2.15 11.48 6.22
N ASP A 22 -1.03 10.80 6.02
CA ASP A 22 -1.03 9.39 5.63
C ASP A 22 -1.65 8.49 6.71
N ASN A 23 -1.52 8.86 7.97
CA ASN A 23 -2.19 8.17 9.08
C ASN A 23 -3.69 8.50 9.17
N LYS A 24 -4.14 9.71 8.79
CA LYS A 24 -5.56 10.06 8.68
C LYS A 24 -6.25 9.30 7.54
N ASN A 25 -5.61 9.21 6.37
CA ASN A 25 -6.16 8.48 5.22
C ASN A 25 -6.18 6.95 5.40
N LYS A 26 -5.30 6.37 6.23
CA LYS A 26 -5.43 4.97 6.65
C LYS A 26 -6.73 4.67 7.42
N LYS A 27 -7.40 5.68 7.97
CA LYS A 27 -8.62 5.54 8.78
C LYS A 27 -9.92 5.66 7.96
N TYR A 28 -9.87 6.10 6.70
CA TYR A 28 -11.06 6.31 5.88
C TYR A 28 -10.93 5.62 4.52
N ILE A 29 -11.59 4.47 4.39
CA ILE A 29 -11.93 3.88 3.09
C ILE A 29 -13.44 4.11 2.95
N PRO A 30 -13.90 5.07 2.12
CA PRO A 30 -15.31 5.18 1.82
C PRO A 30 -15.73 3.89 1.12
N LYS A 31 -16.70 3.18 1.70
CA LYS A 31 -17.41 2.11 1.00
C LYS A 31 -18.34 2.79 0.00
N GLU A 32 -18.06 2.57 -1.28
CA GLU A 32 -18.97 2.78 -2.43
C GLU A 32 -19.80 4.07 -2.37
N SER A 33 -19.33 5.14 -3.02
CA SER A 33 -20.24 6.19 -3.46
C SER A 33 -20.85 5.79 -4.80
N TYR A 34 -22.08 5.28 -4.73
CA TYR A 34 -23.00 5.19 -5.85
C TYR A 34 -23.20 6.60 -6.45
N ASN A 35 -23.23 6.67 -7.79
CA ASN A 35 -23.27 7.86 -8.65
C ASN A 35 -21.93 8.49 -9.03
N ALA A 36 -21.22 7.79 -9.93
CA ALA A 36 -20.65 8.48 -11.08
C ALA A 36 -21.22 7.79 -12.31
N VAL A 37 -21.92 8.52 -13.18
CA VAL A 37 -22.00 8.13 -14.58
C VAL A 37 -20.56 8.27 -15.09
N SER A 38 -19.76 7.23 -14.90
CA SER A 38 -18.39 7.19 -15.37
C SER A 38 -18.46 7.07 -16.88
N PHE A 39 -18.09 8.14 -17.58
CA PHE A 39 -17.63 7.98 -18.95
C PHE A 39 -16.50 6.95 -18.92
N ASP A 40 -16.62 5.92 -19.74
CA ASP A 40 -15.67 4.81 -19.81
C ASP A 40 -14.36 5.30 -20.46
N TYR A 41 -13.48 5.88 -19.63
CA TYR A 41 -12.14 6.33 -20.01
C TYR A 41 -11.12 5.18 -20.02
N SER A 42 -11.55 3.92 -19.96
CA SER A 42 -10.64 2.76 -19.98
C SER A 42 -9.66 2.83 -21.15
N LYS A 43 -10.14 3.26 -22.32
CA LYS A 43 -9.34 3.41 -23.54
C LYS A 43 -8.33 4.55 -23.41
N GLU A 44 -8.73 5.69 -22.85
CA GLU A 44 -7.85 6.85 -22.62
C GLU A 44 -6.78 6.54 -21.57
N ASP A 45 -7.14 5.83 -20.50
CA ASP A 45 -6.24 5.40 -19.43
C ASP A 45 -5.23 4.36 -19.92
N GLU A 46 -5.65 3.39 -20.74
CA GLU A 46 -4.71 2.49 -21.41
C GLU A 46 -3.76 3.24 -22.33
N LYS A 47 -4.25 4.24 -23.07
CA LYS A 47 -3.43 5.08 -23.93
C LYS A 47 -2.41 5.90 -23.13
N ALA A 48 -2.81 6.42 -21.97
CA ALA A 48 -1.95 7.17 -21.06
C ALA A 48 -0.88 6.28 -20.40
N LYS A 49 -1.25 5.06 -19.98
CA LYS A 49 -0.31 4.03 -19.48
C LYS A 49 0.71 3.64 -20.54
N ASN A 50 0.25 3.45 -21.78
CA ASN A 50 1.13 3.12 -22.90
C ASN A 50 2.03 4.28 -23.34
N ALA A 51 1.63 5.54 -23.10
CA ALA A 51 2.45 6.72 -23.39
C ALA A 51 3.62 6.90 -22.41
N HIS A 52 3.53 6.37 -21.19
CA HIS A 52 4.59 6.40 -20.18
C HIS A 52 5.56 5.20 -20.24
N LEU A 53 5.23 4.17 -21.03
CA LEU A 53 6.18 3.10 -21.30
C LEU A 53 7.35 3.68 -22.13
N PRO A 54 8.61 3.48 -21.71
CA PRO A 54 9.73 3.86 -22.55
C PRO A 54 9.58 3.13 -23.88
N LYS A 55 9.51 3.88 -24.99
CA LYS A 55 9.57 3.28 -26.34
C LYS A 55 10.78 2.34 -26.35
N LYS A 56 10.55 1.03 -26.54
CA LYS A 56 11.63 0.05 -26.66
C LYS A 56 12.49 0.48 -27.85
N PHE A 57 13.59 1.18 -27.59
CA PHE A 57 14.65 1.37 -28.56
C PHE A 57 15.31 0.01 -28.76
N THR A 58 14.99 -0.63 -29.88
CA THR A 58 15.82 -1.71 -30.42
C THR A 58 17.20 -1.09 -30.71
N LYS A 59 18.20 -1.42 -29.90
CA LYS A 59 19.60 -1.09 -30.21
C LYS A 59 20.04 -1.98 -31.36
N GLU A 60 19.80 -1.53 -32.58
CA GLU A 60 20.56 -1.98 -33.73
C GLU A 60 21.43 -0.83 -34.24
N ASN A 61 22.73 -1.08 -34.16
CA ASN A 61 23.85 -0.47 -34.88
C ASN A 61 24.19 1.00 -34.61
N ASN A 62 25.46 1.20 -34.20
CA ASN A 62 26.19 2.46 -34.27
C ASN A 62 26.10 3.01 -35.70
N ILE A 63 25.34 4.09 -35.87
CA ILE A 63 25.36 4.93 -37.06
C ILE A 63 25.59 6.35 -36.55
N ASP A 64 26.57 7.03 -37.14
CA ASP A 64 26.95 8.40 -36.83
C ASP A 64 25.75 9.31 -36.57
N ASN A 65 25.88 10.19 -35.57
CA ASN A 65 24.94 11.26 -35.25
C ASN A 65 24.90 12.30 -36.38
N HIS A 66 24.30 11.94 -37.51
CA HIS A 66 23.87 12.88 -38.52
C HIS A 66 22.38 13.16 -38.27
N TYR A 67 22.08 14.37 -37.83
CA TYR A 67 20.69 14.83 -37.67
C TYR A 67 20.08 14.94 -39.07
N ILE A 68 19.34 13.90 -39.47
CA ILE A 68 18.57 13.91 -40.72
C ILE A 68 17.29 14.68 -40.41
N ASP A 69 17.14 15.88 -40.97
CA ASP A 69 15.88 16.62 -40.84
C ASP A 69 14.78 15.80 -41.55
N PRO A 70 13.73 15.36 -40.83
CA PRO A 70 12.64 14.55 -41.38
C PRO A 70 11.93 15.20 -42.56
N THR A 71 12.17 16.50 -42.81
CA THR A 71 11.56 17.29 -43.86
C THR A 71 12.41 17.45 -45.13
N GLU A 72 13.65 16.97 -45.16
CA GLU A 72 14.59 17.20 -46.29
C GLU A 72 14.06 16.71 -47.64
N ASN A 73 13.53 15.48 -47.70
CA ASN A 73 13.05 14.83 -48.92
C ASN A 73 11.58 15.12 -49.29
N LEU A 74 10.89 16.00 -48.55
CA LEU A 74 9.46 16.29 -48.78
C LEU A 74 9.26 17.50 -49.69
N THR A 75 8.20 17.46 -50.49
CA THR A 75 7.82 18.60 -51.33
C THR A 75 7.41 19.80 -50.46
N PRO A 76 7.50 21.05 -50.95
CA PRO A 76 7.15 22.24 -50.16
C PRO A 76 5.73 22.19 -49.54
N GLN A 77 4.77 21.63 -50.26
CA GLN A 77 3.40 21.41 -49.75
C GLN A 77 3.37 20.37 -48.61
N GLN A 78 4.11 19.27 -48.76
CA GLN A 78 4.20 18.24 -47.72
C GLN A 78 4.92 18.75 -46.46
N LYS A 79 5.98 19.57 -46.61
CA LYS A 79 6.62 20.27 -45.47
C LYS A 79 5.62 21.15 -44.72
N LYS A 80 4.77 21.88 -45.46
CA LYS A 80 3.72 22.70 -44.85
C LYS A 80 2.68 21.87 -44.10
N ILE A 81 2.25 20.73 -44.66
CA ILE A 81 1.32 19.81 -44.01
C ILE A 81 1.95 19.22 -42.74
N TYR A 82 3.23 18.86 -42.76
CA TYR A 82 3.95 18.37 -41.58
C TYR A 82 4.02 19.42 -40.47
N GLU A 83 4.33 20.68 -40.82
CA GLU A 83 4.32 21.81 -39.87
C GLU A 83 2.93 21.99 -39.25
N LEU A 84 1.86 21.93 -40.06
CA LEU A 84 0.50 22.05 -39.58
C LEU A 84 0.10 20.87 -38.68
N ARG A 85 0.49 19.65 -39.01
CA ARG A 85 0.28 18.46 -38.17
C ARG A 85 1.00 18.57 -36.84
N LYS A 86 2.25 19.03 -36.84
CA LYS A 86 3.04 19.26 -35.61
C LYS A 86 2.41 20.34 -34.74
N LYS A 87 1.94 21.45 -35.34
CA LYS A 87 1.19 22.50 -34.62
C LYS A 87 -0.12 21.96 -34.03
N LEU A 88 -0.84 21.13 -34.76
CA LEU A 88 -2.09 20.50 -34.33
C LEU A 88 -1.85 19.46 -33.23
N GLU A 89 -0.75 18.71 -33.29
CA GLU A 89 -0.36 17.77 -32.24
C GLU A 89 0.07 18.51 -30.97
N ASN A 90 0.85 19.57 -31.10
CA ASN A 90 1.22 20.44 -29.99
C ASN A 90 -0.01 21.08 -29.32
N SER A 91 -0.97 21.56 -30.12
CA SER A 91 -2.21 22.13 -29.57
C SER A 91 -3.06 21.07 -28.87
N LYS A 92 -3.21 19.87 -29.45
CA LYS A 92 -3.89 18.73 -28.81
C LYS A 92 -3.24 18.35 -27.48
N ASN A 93 -1.91 18.25 -27.44
CA ASN A 93 -1.17 17.93 -26.23
C ASN A 93 -1.33 19.04 -25.17
N SER A 94 -1.32 20.31 -25.57
CA SER A 94 -1.59 21.43 -24.67
C SER A 94 -2.99 21.38 -24.09
N ILE A 95 -4.02 21.15 -24.93
CA ILE A 95 -5.42 21.06 -24.50
C ILE A 95 -5.62 19.87 -23.57
N TYR A 96 -5.05 18.71 -23.92
CA TYR A 96 -5.13 17.52 -23.09
C TYR A 96 -4.49 17.76 -21.72
N LYS A 97 -3.30 18.37 -21.69
CA LYS A 97 -2.63 18.73 -20.45
C LYS A 97 -3.48 19.67 -19.60
N THR A 98 -4.06 20.73 -20.18
CA THR A 98 -4.92 21.66 -19.44
C THR A 98 -6.16 20.99 -18.87
N VAL A 99 -6.81 20.09 -19.62
CA VAL A 99 -7.99 19.34 -19.17
C VAL A 99 -7.64 18.38 -18.03
N VAL A 100 -6.52 17.66 -18.15
CA VAL A 100 -6.05 16.76 -17.09
C VAL A 100 -5.69 17.54 -15.82
N ASP A 101 -5.02 18.68 -15.96
CA ASP A 101 -4.66 19.55 -14.84
C ASP A 101 -5.91 20.16 -14.17
N GLU A 102 -6.91 20.58 -14.94
CA GLU A 102 -8.19 21.07 -14.44
C GLU A 102 -8.98 19.97 -13.72
N HIS A 103 -9.04 18.76 -14.30
CA HIS A 103 -9.67 17.60 -13.68
C HIS A 103 -9.01 17.23 -12.35
N LYS A 104 -7.66 17.28 -12.28
CA LYS A 104 -6.94 17.08 -11.02
C LYS A 104 -7.32 18.14 -9.98
N ARG A 105 -7.29 19.43 -10.35
CA ARG A 105 -7.69 20.52 -9.44
C ARG A 105 -9.12 20.37 -8.90
N ILE A 106 -10.06 19.94 -9.75
CA ILE A 106 -11.46 19.74 -9.35
C ILE A 106 -11.60 18.56 -8.37
N HIS A 107 -10.82 17.50 -8.55
CA HIS A 107 -10.99 16.25 -7.80
C HIS A 107 -10.01 16.05 -6.63
N GLN A 108 -8.90 16.79 -6.55
CA GLN A 108 -7.76 16.47 -5.66
C GLN A 108 -7.38 17.56 -4.66
N GLY A 109 -8.20 18.59 -4.45
CA GLY A 109 -7.83 19.80 -3.67
C GLY A 109 -6.99 19.58 -2.39
N ALA A 110 -7.37 18.66 -1.49
CA ALA A 110 -6.58 18.38 -0.28
C ALA A 110 -5.32 17.52 -0.52
N GLN A 111 -5.33 16.68 -1.57
CA GLN A 111 -4.24 15.80 -1.95
C GLN A 111 -3.10 16.57 -2.63
N ASP A 112 -3.43 17.61 -3.41
CA ASP A 112 -2.47 18.44 -4.15
C ASP A 112 -1.52 19.20 -3.20
N GLU A 113 -2.04 19.82 -2.13
CA GLU A 113 -1.20 20.53 -1.14
C GLU A 113 -0.17 19.61 -0.48
N ILE A 114 -0.49 18.33 -0.32
CA ILE A 114 0.38 17.36 0.34
C ILE A 114 1.41 16.80 -0.63
N ASP A 115 1.04 16.62 -1.90
CA ASP A 115 1.99 16.24 -2.93
C ASP A 115 2.99 17.38 -3.22
N GLU A 116 2.59 18.64 -3.10
CA GLU A 116 3.50 19.79 -3.08
C GLU A 116 4.45 19.77 -1.88
N LYS A 117 3.92 19.55 -0.65
CA LYS A 117 4.76 19.38 0.56
C LYS A 117 5.76 18.24 0.42
N ARG A 118 5.36 17.11 -0.18
CA ARG A 118 6.25 15.97 -0.48
C ARG A 118 7.34 16.33 -1.47
N LYS A 119 7.01 17.11 -2.51
CA LYS A 119 8.00 17.57 -3.50
C LYS A 119 9.02 18.49 -2.86
N ILE A 120 8.58 19.45 -2.05
CA ILE A 120 9.44 20.38 -1.31
C ILE A 120 10.32 19.62 -0.30
N TYR A 121 9.75 18.67 0.45
CA TYR A 121 10.51 17.80 1.37
C TYR A 121 11.64 17.06 0.65
N LYS A 122 11.35 16.42 -0.50
CA LYS A 122 12.36 15.72 -1.31
C LYS A 122 13.47 16.65 -1.80
N GLU A 123 13.10 17.86 -2.23
CA GLU A 123 14.06 18.86 -2.69
C GLU A 123 14.98 19.32 -1.57
N LYS A 124 14.45 19.59 -0.37
CA LYS A 124 15.25 19.98 0.80
C LYS A 124 16.19 18.87 1.29
N VAL A 125 15.71 17.62 1.36
CA VAL A 125 16.55 16.47 1.72
C VAL A 125 17.70 16.31 0.72
N LYS A 126 17.44 16.53 -0.57
CA LYS A 126 18.48 16.47 -1.61
C LYS A 126 19.50 17.61 -1.46
N GLN A 127 19.06 18.82 -1.14
CA GLN A 127 19.95 19.96 -0.89
C GLN A 127 20.87 19.69 0.31
N GLU A 128 20.33 19.18 1.42
CA GLU A 128 21.12 18.80 2.61
C GLU A 128 22.13 17.70 2.29
N GLU A 129 21.75 16.67 1.53
CA GLU A 129 22.68 15.63 1.08
C GLU A 129 23.82 16.18 0.20
N GLU A 130 23.53 17.14 -0.68
CA GLU A 130 24.54 17.80 -1.52
C GLU A 130 25.48 18.69 -0.69
N GLU A 131 24.98 19.37 0.34
CA GLU A 131 25.78 20.14 1.29
C GLU A 131 26.72 19.26 2.12
N MET A 132 26.23 18.13 2.65
CA MET A 132 27.06 17.18 3.40
C MET A 132 28.16 16.58 2.52
N LYS A 133 27.85 16.28 1.25
CA LYS A 133 28.85 15.83 0.27
C LYS A 133 29.91 16.91 -0.02
N LYS A 134 29.51 18.18 -0.12
CA LYS A 134 30.47 19.31 -0.29
C LYS A 134 31.37 19.48 0.92
N GLN A 135 30.88 19.20 2.12
CA GLN A 135 31.66 19.18 3.36
C GLN A 135 32.56 17.94 3.50
N GLY A 136 32.44 16.96 2.59
CA GLY A 136 33.23 15.72 2.61
C GLY A 136 32.70 14.65 3.55
N LEU A 137 31.47 14.81 4.08
CA LEU A 137 30.80 13.80 4.88
C LEU A 137 30.00 12.85 3.97
N ASP A 138 29.92 11.59 4.38
CA ASP A 138 29.07 10.59 3.73
C ASP A 138 27.64 10.69 4.28
N PRO A 139 26.63 11.10 3.47
CA PRO A 139 25.27 11.34 3.94
C PRO A 139 24.60 10.11 4.54
N GLU A 140 24.93 8.90 4.06
CA GLU A 140 24.30 7.67 4.57
C GLU A 140 24.77 7.35 5.99
N LYS A 141 26.08 7.47 6.22
CA LYS A 141 26.71 7.25 7.53
C LYS A 141 26.21 8.25 8.58
N GLU A 142 25.99 9.49 8.18
CA GLU A 142 25.50 10.53 9.09
C GLU A 142 24.02 10.35 9.45
N LYS A 143 23.19 9.99 8.47
CA LYS A 143 21.81 9.58 8.73
C LYS A 143 21.76 8.41 9.72
N LEU A 144 22.62 7.41 9.56
CA LEU A 144 22.72 6.28 10.48
C LEU A 144 23.17 6.69 11.89
N ARG A 145 24.05 7.69 12.00
CA ARG A 145 24.49 8.26 13.28
C ARG A 145 23.37 9.02 13.99
N ASN A 146 22.50 9.68 13.24
CA ASN A 146 21.40 10.48 13.78
C ASN A 146 20.14 9.64 14.08
N ILE A 147 20.03 8.41 13.58
CA ILE A 147 18.94 7.50 13.91
C ILE A 147 19.12 6.98 15.35
N VAL A 148 18.17 7.32 16.23
CA VAL A 148 18.15 6.85 17.62
C VAL A 148 17.84 5.35 17.67
N ALA A 149 18.42 4.64 18.64
CA ALA A 149 18.28 3.19 18.79
C ALA A 149 16.81 2.68 18.85
N ASP A 150 15.87 3.52 19.30
CA ASP A 150 14.45 3.17 19.37
C ASP A 150 13.76 3.12 17.98
N ASP A 151 14.19 3.94 17.02
CA ASP A 151 13.70 3.92 15.64
C ASP A 151 14.15 2.67 14.87
N ILE A 152 15.26 2.07 15.27
CA ILE A 152 15.76 0.81 14.70
C ILE A 152 14.89 -0.37 15.19
N LYS A 153 14.43 -0.33 16.45
CA LYS A 153 13.58 -1.38 17.03
C LYS A 153 12.19 -1.43 16.37
N THR A 154 11.63 -0.29 15.96
CA THR A 154 10.33 -0.24 15.27
C THR A 154 10.41 -0.85 13.88
N LYS A 155 11.46 -0.53 13.10
CA LYS A 155 11.69 -1.07 11.75
C LYS A 155 11.95 -2.58 11.74
N LYS A 156 12.66 -3.14 12.73
CA LYS A 156 12.92 -4.59 12.80
C LYS A 156 11.67 -5.46 13.05
N LYS A 157 10.58 -4.88 13.57
CA LYS A 157 9.33 -5.62 13.81
C LYS A 157 8.53 -5.92 12.54
N THR A 158 8.76 -5.17 11.45
CA THR A 158 7.92 -5.25 10.24
C THR A 158 8.42 -6.25 9.19
N GLY A 159 9.64 -6.80 9.33
CA GLY A 159 10.33 -7.54 8.27
C GLY A 159 10.44 -9.07 8.39
N LYS A 160 9.92 -9.71 9.44
CA LYS A 160 10.06 -11.18 9.57
C LYS A 160 9.05 -11.91 8.67
N LYS A 161 9.56 -12.54 7.60
CA LYS A 161 8.83 -13.55 6.83
C LYS A 161 8.67 -14.79 7.71
N TYR A 162 7.43 -15.23 7.90
CA TYR A 162 7.10 -16.39 8.71
C TYR A 162 7.14 -17.64 7.85
N ASP A 163 7.97 -18.62 8.21
CA ASP A 163 7.86 -19.97 7.66
C ASP A 163 6.53 -20.58 8.09
N LYS A 164 5.88 -21.23 7.13
CA LYS A 164 4.48 -21.66 7.20
C LYS A 164 4.33 -23.03 7.88
N ASP A 165 5.29 -23.43 8.69
CA ASP A 165 5.24 -24.70 9.38
C ASP A 165 4.48 -24.54 10.71
N SER A 166 3.20 -24.86 10.61
CA SER A 166 2.49 -25.80 11.49
C SER A 166 2.70 -25.65 12.99
N TYR A 167 1.73 -25.05 13.68
CA TYR A 167 1.46 -25.25 15.12
C TYR A 167 2.68 -25.23 16.05
N THR A 168 3.67 -24.40 15.75
CA THR A 168 4.78 -24.16 16.67
C THR A 168 4.27 -23.39 17.89
N ASP A 169 4.83 -23.70 19.06
CA ASP A 169 4.55 -22.99 20.33
C ASP A 169 4.63 -21.47 20.18
N GLU A 170 5.40 -20.97 19.22
CA GLU A 170 5.53 -19.54 18.94
C GLU A 170 4.21 -18.87 18.49
N HIS A 171 3.38 -19.53 17.67
CA HIS A 171 2.07 -18.96 17.28
C HIS A 171 1.13 -18.87 18.49
N VAL A 172 1.09 -19.94 19.28
CA VAL A 172 0.29 -20.01 20.51
C VAL A 172 0.76 -18.94 21.50
N TYR A 173 2.07 -18.82 21.70
CA TYR A 173 2.68 -17.81 22.56
C TYR A 173 2.39 -16.39 22.08
N LYS A 174 2.50 -16.10 20.77
CA LYS A 174 2.18 -14.78 20.22
C LYS A 174 0.69 -14.44 20.33
N SER A 175 -0.18 -15.40 20.08
CA SER A 175 -1.63 -15.24 20.27
C SER A 175 -1.93 -14.94 21.74
N TYR A 176 -1.35 -15.72 22.67
CA TYR A 176 -1.45 -15.49 24.10
C TYR A 176 -0.96 -14.10 24.49
N LYS A 177 0.25 -13.71 24.08
CA LYS A 177 0.83 -12.39 24.37
C LYS A 177 -0.05 -11.23 23.88
N LYS A 178 -0.70 -11.37 22.72
CA LYS A 178 -1.67 -10.38 22.22
C LYS A 178 -2.91 -10.32 23.11
N ARG A 179 -3.48 -11.48 23.48
CA ARG A 179 -4.65 -11.56 24.37
C ARG A 179 -4.37 -10.96 25.74
N VAL A 180 -3.22 -11.29 26.34
CA VAL A 180 -2.77 -10.69 27.61
C VAL A 180 -2.69 -9.18 27.49
N LYS A 181 -2.05 -8.66 26.44
CA LYS A 181 -1.95 -7.22 26.22
C LYS A 181 -3.33 -6.53 26.05
N GLU A 182 -4.26 -7.17 25.35
CA GLU A 182 -5.64 -6.65 25.24
C GLU A 182 -6.37 -6.66 26.59
N MET A 183 -6.06 -7.63 27.46
CA MET A 183 -6.63 -7.77 28.80
C MET A 183 -5.96 -6.92 29.87
N GLU A 184 -4.73 -6.45 29.68
CA GLU A 184 -4.03 -5.54 30.59
C GLU A 184 -4.88 -4.30 30.90
N SER A 185 -5.57 -3.74 29.90
CA SER A 185 -6.46 -2.59 30.11
C SER A 185 -7.66 -2.91 30.99
N PHE A 186 -8.24 -4.11 30.86
CA PHE A 186 -9.33 -4.55 31.74
C PHE A 186 -8.82 -4.85 33.14
N HIS A 187 -7.67 -5.52 33.26
CA HIS A 187 -7.05 -5.87 34.53
C HIS A 187 -6.72 -4.64 35.39
N ASN A 188 -6.28 -3.55 34.77
CA ASN A 188 -5.99 -2.29 35.44
C ASN A 188 -7.25 -1.42 35.69
N SER A 189 -8.43 -1.85 35.24
CA SER A 189 -9.67 -1.09 35.42
C SER A 189 -10.32 -1.36 36.77
N GLU A 190 -11.13 -0.42 37.25
CA GLU A 190 -11.92 -0.56 38.50
C GLU A 190 -12.93 -1.71 38.44
N HIS A 191 -13.26 -2.21 37.24
CA HIS A 191 -14.17 -3.32 37.04
C HIS A 191 -13.52 -4.68 37.31
N PHE A 192 -12.19 -4.76 37.28
CA PHE A 192 -11.48 -5.98 37.66
C PHE A 192 -11.53 -6.14 39.17
N LYS A 193 -12.09 -7.27 39.61
CA LYS A 193 -12.11 -7.63 41.03
C LYS A 193 -11.16 -8.82 41.22
N PRO A 194 -10.11 -8.70 42.05
CA PRO A 194 -9.25 -9.85 42.31
C PRO A 194 -10.08 -10.96 42.93
N VAL A 195 -9.75 -12.21 42.58
CA VAL A 195 -10.33 -13.37 43.24
C VAL A 195 -9.75 -13.40 44.64
N VAL A 196 -10.48 -12.88 45.61
CA VAL A 196 -10.13 -12.99 47.03
C VAL A 196 -10.48 -14.42 47.44
N SER A 197 -9.57 -15.36 47.22
CA SER A 197 -9.59 -16.59 47.98
C SER A 197 -8.88 -16.32 49.29
N ASP A 198 -9.53 -16.56 50.44
CA ASP A 198 -8.87 -16.60 51.75
C ASP A 198 -7.74 -17.65 51.83
N SER A 199 -7.50 -18.39 50.75
CA SER A 199 -6.46 -19.39 50.55
C SER A 199 -5.06 -18.78 50.41
N SER A 200 -4.58 -18.15 51.48
CA SER A 200 -3.17 -18.29 51.87
C SER A 200 -2.85 -19.73 52.31
N GLU A 201 -3.87 -20.57 52.47
CA GLU A 201 -3.76 -22.01 52.66
C GLU A 201 -3.58 -22.76 51.33
N SER A 202 -2.32 -23.13 51.09
CA SER A 202 -1.90 -24.37 50.45
C SER A 202 -2.25 -24.58 48.97
N LEU A 203 -1.28 -24.24 48.11
CA LEU A 203 -1.09 -24.88 46.80
C LEU A 203 -0.86 -26.42 46.90
N GLU A 204 -0.83 -26.99 48.10
CA GLU A 204 -0.64 -28.42 48.38
C GLU A 204 -1.94 -29.23 48.45
N THR A 205 -3.09 -28.58 48.62
CA THR A 205 -4.37 -29.29 48.70
C THR A 205 -4.95 -29.46 47.29
N VAL A 206 -4.66 -30.61 46.67
CA VAL A 206 -5.21 -31.02 45.35
C VAL A 206 -6.69 -31.38 45.49
N GLU A 207 -7.51 -30.42 45.88
CA GLU A 207 -8.97 -30.53 45.84
C GLU A 207 -9.47 -30.29 44.42
N TYR A 208 -9.22 -31.29 43.57
CA TYR A 208 -9.72 -31.33 42.21
C TYR A 208 -11.27 -31.31 42.21
N GLY A 209 -11.85 -30.39 41.45
CA GLY A 209 -13.30 -30.30 41.25
C GLY A 209 -14.04 -29.28 42.12
N LYS A 210 -13.36 -28.57 43.04
CA LYS A 210 -13.97 -27.41 43.71
C LYS A 210 -13.88 -26.18 42.81
N SER A 211 -15.01 -25.50 42.58
CA SER A 211 -15.03 -24.26 41.79
C SER A 211 -14.58 -23.08 42.64
N SER A 212 -13.54 -22.38 42.19
CA SER A 212 -13.17 -21.09 42.79
C SER A 212 -14.28 -20.07 42.54
N VAL A 213 -14.63 -19.28 43.55
CA VAL A 213 -15.63 -18.21 43.41
C VAL A 213 -15.01 -17.03 42.67
N VAL A 214 -15.24 -16.95 41.35
CA VAL A 214 -14.75 -15.85 40.50
C VAL A 214 -15.81 -14.74 40.44
N PRO A 215 -15.43 -13.45 40.59
CA PRO A 215 -16.36 -12.34 40.43
C PRO A 215 -17.05 -12.33 39.06
N ARG A 216 -18.37 -12.11 39.05
CA ARG A 216 -19.18 -12.09 37.82
C ARG A 216 -18.67 -11.10 36.75
N GLY A 217 -18.09 -9.97 37.18
CA GLY A 217 -17.49 -8.98 36.29
C GLY A 217 -16.36 -9.57 35.43
N ASN A 218 -15.47 -10.35 36.04
CA ASN A 218 -14.34 -10.99 35.34
C ASN A 218 -14.84 -12.08 34.39
N ILE A 219 -15.86 -12.84 34.78
CA ILE A 219 -16.48 -13.86 33.92
C ILE A 219 -17.10 -13.21 32.67
N ASN A 220 -17.77 -12.07 32.84
CA ASN A 220 -18.35 -11.33 31.72
C ASN A 220 -17.28 -10.78 30.78
N ALA A 221 -16.16 -10.28 31.30
CA ALA A 221 -15.04 -9.81 30.48
C ALA A 221 -14.41 -10.97 29.66
N MET A 222 -14.20 -12.13 30.28
CA MET A 222 -13.75 -13.34 29.57
C MET A 222 -14.73 -13.73 28.46
N LYS A 223 -16.04 -13.71 28.75
CA LYS A 223 -17.07 -14.02 27.74
C LYS A 223 -17.01 -13.06 26.55
N GLN A 224 -16.86 -11.75 26.80
CA GLN A 224 -16.75 -10.74 25.76
C GLN A 224 -15.50 -10.95 24.89
N GLU A 225 -14.37 -11.30 25.50
CA GLU A 225 -13.15 -11.63 24.77
C GLU A 225 -13.36 -12.80 23.80
N LEU A 226 -13.97 -13.89 24.29
CA LEU A 226 -14.21 -15.08 23.49
C LEU A 226 -15.12 -14.80 22.30
N LEU A 227 -16.18 -14.00 22.50
CA LEU A 227 -17.07 -13.57 21.43
C LEU A 227 -16.34 -12.71 20.39
N LYS A 228 -15.54 -11.73 20.82
CA LYS A 228 -14.72 -10.90 19.94
C LYS A 228 -13.75 -11.75 19.11
N ASN A 229 -13.08 -12.72 19.73
CA ASN A 229 -12.16 -13.63 19.04
C ASN A 229 -12.90 -14.53 18.03
N GLN A 230 -14.11 -14.98 18.36
CA GLN A 230 -14.95 -15.75 17.45
C GLN A 230 -15.37 -14.91 16.23
N GLU A 231 -15.77 -13.65 16.43
CA GLU A 231 -16.10 -12.73 15.35
C GLU A 231 -14.91 -12.47 14.42
N GLN A 232 -13.72 -12.21 14.98
CA GLN A 232 -12.49 -12.04 14.20
C GLN A 232 -12.14 -13.28 13.38
N ARG A 233 -12.31 -14.48 13.96
CA ARG A 233 -12.11 -15.74 13.23
C ARG A 233 -13.12 -15.90 12.08
N ASN A 234 -14.36 -15.45 12.28
CA ASN A 234 -15.41 -15.53 11.28
C ASN A 234 -15.25 -14.48 10.17
N SER A 235 -14.69 -13.31 10.45
CA SER A 235 -14.41 -12.29 9.43
C SER A 235 -13.20 -12.68 8.57
N PHE A 236 -12.16 -13.28 9.16
CA PHE A 236 -10.98 -13.73 8.41
C PHE A 236 -11.28 -14.77 7.32
N LYS A 237 -12.29 -15.62 7.55
CA LYS A 237 -12.73 -16.64 6.57
C LYS A 237 -13.45 -16.06 5.36
N ARG A 238 -14.01 -14.85 5.48
CA ARG A 238 -14.82 -14.20 4.44
C ARG A 238 -13.96 -13.33 3.52
N LYS A 239 -12.92 -13.91 2.90
CA LYS A 239 -12.35 -13.24 1.71
C LYS A 239 -13.37 -13.40 0.58
N GLY A 240 -13.92 -12.27 0.13
CA GLY A 240 -14.95 -12.21 -0.90
C GLY A 240 -14.51 -12.83 -2.23
N ILE A 241 -15.50 -13.04 -3.09
CA ILE A 241 -15.30 -13.23 -4.52
C ILE A 241 -14.93 -11.85 -5.08
N ASN A 242 -13.90 -11.78 -5.92
CA ASN A 242 -13.62 -10.55 -6.66
C ASN A 242 -14.49 -10.61 -7.92
N ASP A 243 -15.44 -9.69 -8.06
CA ASP A 243 -16.39 -9.71 -9.18
C ASP A 243 -15.76 -9.33 -10.53
N GLU A 244 -14.54 -8.78 -10.50
CA GLU A 244 -13.74 -8.44 -11.68
C GLU A 244 -12.90 -9.62 -12.23
N GLU A 245 -12.85 -10.76 -11.53
CA GLU A 245 -12.03 -11.91 -11.95
C GLU A 245 -12.79 -12.77 -12.97
N ASP A 246 -12.12 -13.16 -14.08
CA ASP A 246 -12.70 -14.01 -15.10
C ASP A 246 -13.22 -15.34 -14.52
N VAL A 247 -14.48 -15.65 -14.80
CA VAL A 247 -15.17 -16.82 -14.23
C VAL A 247 -14.77 -18.09 -14.98
N ASN A 248 -13.86 -18.87 -14.39
CA ASN A 248 -13.43 -20.18 -14.91
C ASN A 248 -14.16 -21.38 -14.25
N TYR A 249 -15.26 -21.14 -13.54
CA TYR A 249 -15.96 -22.15 -12.74
C TYR A 249 -17.48 -22.07 -12.93
N VAL A 250 -18.14 -23.22 -12.75
CA VAL A 250 -19.61 -23.32 -12.81
C VAL A 250 -20.23 -23.34 -11.41
N ASN A 251 -19.55 -23.90 -10.42
CA ASN A 251 -20.01 -23.99 -9.02
C ASN A 251 -18.92 -23.54 -8.02
N GLU A 252 -19.30 -23.34 -6.76
CA GLU A 252 -18.37 -22.89 -5.71
C GLU A 252 -17.28 -23.94 -5.40
N SER A 253 -17.61 -25.22 -5.47
CA SER A 253 -16.62 -26.30 -5.27
C SER A 253 -15.53 -26.28 -6.35
N ASN A 254 -15.89 -26.05 -7.60
CA ASN A 254 -14.97 -25.90 -8.73
C ASN A 254 -14.16 -24.62 -8.59
N ARG A 255 -14.74 -23.52 -8.10
CA ARG A 255 -13.98 -22.29 -7.80
C ARG A 255 -12.86 -22.57 -6.80
N ILE A 256 -13.18 -23.24 -5.70
CA ILE A 256 -12.20 -23.59 -4.66
C ILE A 256 -11.14 -24.54 -5.23
N TYR A 257 -11.54 -25.51 -6.05
CA TYR A 257 -10.62 -26.43 -6.71
C TYR A 257 -9.69 -25.72 -7.69
N ASN A 258 -10.22 -24.91 -8.61
CA ASN A 258 -9.45 -24.11 -9.56
C ASN A 258 -8.48 -23.18 -8.83
N LYS A 259 -8.90 -22.53 -7.74
CA LYS A 259 -8.04 -21.71 -6.87
C LYS A 259 -6.93 -22.52 -6.20
N LYS A 260 -7.19 -23.79 -5.86
CA LYS A 260 -6.17 -24.70 -5.30
C LYS A 260 -5.16 -25.10 -6.37
N VAL A 261 -5.61 -25.42 -7.59
CA VAL A 261 -4.78 -25.76 -8.75
C VAL A 261 -3.90 -24.57 -9.13
N SER A 262 -4.50 -23.38 -9.26
CA SER A 262 -3.82 -22.11 -9.55
C SER A 262 -2.61 -21.89 -8.63
N ARG A 263 -2.79 -22.01 -7.31
CA ARG A 263 -1.69 -21.84 -6.33
C ARG A 263 -0.49 -22.75 -6.56
N ALA A 264 -0.71 -23.98 -7.04
CA ALA A 264 0.35 -24.96 -7.23
C ALA A 264 0.98 -24.86 -8.62
N TYR A 265 0.16 -24.63 -9.66
CA TYR A 265 0.56 -24.79 -11.05
C TYR A 265 0.72 -23.48 -11.82
N ASP A 266 0.15 -22.36 -11.36
CA ASP A 266 0.22 -21.08 -12.10
C ASP A 266 1.64 -20.59 -12.35
N LYS A 267 2.58 -20.96 -11.47
CA LYS A 267 4.00 -20.67 -11.65
C LYS A 267 4.58 -21.34 -12.90
N TYR A 268 4.07 -22.52 -13.26
CA TYR A 268 4.56 -23.32 -14.37
C TYR A 268 3.71 -23.18 -15.64
N THR A 269 2.43 -22.82 -15.51
CA THR A 269 1.46 -22.71 -16.62
C THR A 269 1.24 -21.28 -17.11
N LEU A 270 2.05 -20.32 -16.63
CA LEU A 270 1.91 -18.91 -16.97
C LEU A 270 2.03 -18.64 -18.49
N GLU A 271 3.00 -19.27 -19.14
CA GLU A 271 3.21 -19.14 -20.60
C GLU A 271 2.03 -19.70 -21.39
N THR A 272 1.56 -20.91 -21.03
CA THR A 272 0.40 -21.53 -21.65
C THR A 272 -0.84 -20.65 -21.51
N ARG A 273 -1.07 -20.04 -20.34
CA ARG A 273 -2.18 -19.12 -20.11
C ARG A 273 -2.09 -17.89 -21.01
N GLN A 274 -0.92 -17.27 -21.09
CA GLN A 274 -0.71 -16.10 -21.96
C GLN A 274 -0.89 -16.45 -23.44
N ASN A 275 -0.49 -17.64 -23.88
CA ASN A 275 -0.68 -18.06 -25.27
C ASN A 275 -2.17 -18.29 -25.59
N LEU A 276 -2.95 -18.77 -24.63
CA LEU A 276 -4.42 -18.87 -24.76
C LEU A 276 -5.07 -17.49 -24.83
N GLU A 277 -4.66 -16.56 -23.96
CA GLU A 277 -5.14 -15.16 -23.96
C GLU A 277 -4.77 -14.41 -25.24
N ARG A 278 -3.61 -14.73 -25.85
CA ARG A 278 -3.15 -14.15 -27.13
C ARG A 278 -3.74 -14.83 -28.36
N GLY A 279 -4.51 -15.90 -28.20
CA GLY A 279 -5.12 -16.64 -29.30
C GLY A 279 -4.13 -17.54 -30.05
N THR A 280 -3.55 -18.53 -29.36
CA THR A 280 -2.84 -19.71 -29.93
C THR A 280 -1.89 -19.43 -31.10
N ALA A 281 -1.21 -18.28 -31.10
CA ALA A 281 -0.07 -18.03 -31.98
C ALA A 281 1.19 -18.51 -31.24
N LEU A 282 1.74 -19.63 -31.70
CA LEU A 282 3.11 -20.06 -31.39
C LEU A 282 4.10 -19.25 -32.24
#